data_AF-A0A431JZ12-F1
#
_entry.id   AF-A0A431JZ12-F1
#
_cell.length_a   1.000
_cell.length_b   1.000
_cell.length_c   1.000
_cell.angle_alpha   90.00
_cell.angle_beta   90.00
_cell.angle_gamma   90.00
#
_symmetry.space_group_name_H-M   'P 1'
#
loop_
_entity.id
_entity.type
_entity.pdbx_description
1 polymer ?
#
loop_
_entity_poly.entity_id
_entity_poly.type
_entity_poly.pdbx_seq_one_letter_code
_entity_poly.pdbx_strand_id
1 'polypeptide(L)'
;AQKLKAEKVADDPYDTHTTLKTKDGSMEDRPMGDANSEAQMRYEDRARLRMRARREGLADENNRVVGEDDPAQASESHKQWRSAKIKTFLSESVDQNATDHSTIVTNPMHAEKAMAYDVAIGVCRLNEADWRELRVEADWRYLQELRNKKRPNGRFAEYFNTGKMTNKDIHSWANSTPEARMPPTITDERTVTTYGYPRQV
;
A
#
# COMPACT_ATOMS: atom_id res chain seq x y z
N ALA A 1 -19.81 -13.92 7.32
CA ALA A 1 -21.27 -13.89 7.19
C ALA A 1 -21.77 -12.47 7.34
N GLN A 2 -22.64 -12.00 6.43
CA GLN A 2 -23.31 -10.71 6.59
C GLN A 2 -24.22 -10.76 7.82
N LYS A 3 -24.22 -9.67 8.61
CA LYS A 3 -25.18 -9.50 9.72
C LYS A 3 -26.61 -9.61 9.21
N LEU A 4 -27.48 -10.16 10.06
CA LEU A 4 -28.90 -10.19 9.77
C LEU A 4 -29.44 -8.75 9.72
N LYS A 5 -30.49 -8.51 8.93
CA LYS A 5 -31.06 -7.16 8.75
C LYS A 5 -31.48 -6.50 10.08
N ALA A 6 -31.86 -7.29 11.09
CA ALA A 6 -32.23 -6.82 12.42
C ALA A 6 -31.02 -6.41 13.30
N GLU A 7 -29.81 -6.85 12.95
CA GLU A 7 -28.56 -6.57 13.68
C GLU A 7 -27.80 -5.37 13.09
N LYS A 8 -28.26 -4.86 11.94
CA LYS A 8 -27.66 -3.71 11.26
C LYS A 8 -28.06 -2.40 11.93
N VAL A 9 -27.07 -1.54 12.19
CA VAL A 9 -27.28 -0.20 12.74
C VAL A 9 -27.29 0.83 11.61
N ALA A 10 -28.33 1.65 11.55
CA ALA A 10 -28.54 2.60 10.45
C ALA A 10 -27.44 3.69 10.36
N ASP A 11 -26.83 4.06 11.48
CA ASP A 11 -25.76 5.05 11.52
C ASP A 11 -24.36 4.43 11.38
N ASP A 12 -24.26 3.12 11.20
CA ASP A 12 -23.00 2.42 11.00
C ASP A 12 -22.62 2.40 9.50
N PRO A 13 -21.51 3.04 9.10
CA PRO A 13 -21.08 3.07 7.70
C PRO A 13 -20.76 1.67 7.14
N TYR A 14 -20.41 0.69 7.98
CA TYR A 14 -20.14 -0.70 7.55
C TYR A 14 -21.44 -1.47 7.28
N ASP A 15 -22.50 -1.21 8.06
CA ASP A 15 -23.78 -1.90 7.90
C ASP A 15 -24.62 -1.32 6.74
N THR A 16 -24.42 -0.03 6.44
CA THR A 16 -25.04 0.71 5.33
C THR A 16 -24.30 0.62 4.00
N HIS A 17 -23.08 0.04 4.00
CA HIS A 17 -22.33 -0.19 2.77
C HIS A 17 -23.10 -1.14 1.83
N THR A 18 -23.24 -0.74 0.58
CA THR A 18 -23.88 -1.55 -0.46
C THR A 18 -22.80 -2.27 -1.24
N THR A 19 -23.02 -3.55 -1.57
CA THR A 19 -22.06 -4.32 -2.35
C THR A 19 -21.85 -3.68 -3.72
N LEU A 20 -20.60 -3.36 -4.01
CA LEU A 20 -20.11 -2.78 -5.24
C LEU A 20 -19.38 -3.85 -6.06
N LYS A 21 -19.29 -3.60 -7.37
CA LYS A 21 -18.57 -4.46 -8.31
C LYS A 21 -17.32 -3.74 -8.79
N THR A 22 -16.28 -4.51 -9.10
CA THR A 22 -15.08 -4.00 -9.77
C THR A 22 -15.44 -3.35 -11.10
N LYS A 23 -14.63 -2.41 -11.58
CA LYS A 23 -14.83 -1.73 -12.87
C LYS A 23 -15.00 -2.68 -14.06
N ASP A 24 -14.29 -3.81 -14.04
CA ASP A 24 -14.37 -4.86 -15.05
C ASP A 24 -15.53 -5.86 -14.81
N GLY A 25 -16.25 -5.73 -13.68
CA GLY A 25 -17.39 -6.56 -13.29
C GLY A 25 -17.03 -8.00 -12.92
N SER A 26 -15.73 -8.33 -12.83
CA SER A 26 -15.25 -9.69 -12.57
C SER A 26 -15.42 -10.12 -11.11
N MET A 27 -15.42 -9.17 -10.18
CA MET A 27 -15.56 -9.41 -8.74
C MET A 27 -16.53 -8.42 -8.10
N GLU A 28 -16.98 -8.76 -6.90
CA GLU A 28 -17.79 -7.90 -6.03
C GLU A 28 -17.19 -7.87 -4.63
N ASP A 29 -17.31 -6.75 -3.94
CA ASP A 29 -16.75 -6.52 -2.60
C ASP A 29 -17.60 -7.15 -1.47
N ARG A 30 -18.33 -8.22 -1.80
CA ARG A 30 -19.29 -8.82 -0.89
C ARG A 30 -18.57 -9.30 0.38
N PRO A 31 -19.06 -8.93 1.59
CA PRO A 31 -18.46 -9.36 2.85
C PRO A 31 -18.40 -10.90 2.97
N MET A 32 -17.18 -11.44 2.97
CA MET A 32 -16.92 -12.89 3.10
C MET A 32 -16.35 -13.26 4.49
N GLY A 33 -15.90 -12.28 5.27
CA GLY A 33 -15.31 -12.47 6.60
C GLY A 33 -16.30 -12.76 7.72
N ASP A 34 -15.81 -13.07 8.92
CA ASP A 34 -16.56 -13.24 10.16
C ASP A 34 -16.48 -11.99 11.07
N ALA A 35 -17.11 -12.05 12.25
CA ALA A 35 -17.10 -10.96 13.23
C ALA A 35 -15.69 -10.56 13.69
N ASN A 36 -14.74 -11.51 13.72
CA ASN A 36 -13.36 -11.23 14.11
C ASN A 36 -12.65 -10.43 13.02
N SER A 37 -12.80 -10.83 11.75
CA SER A 37 -12.23 -10.10 10.62
C SER A 37 -12.87 -8.72 10.45
N GLU A 38 -14.17 -8.57 10.75
CA GLU A 38 -14.83 -7.26 10.77
C GLU A 38 -14.28 -6.36 11.88
N ALA A 39 -14.12 -6.89 13.10
CA ALA A 39 -13.53 -6.15 14.22
C ALA A 39 -12.09 -5.71 13.92
N GLN A 40 -11.32 -6.58 13.25
CA GLN A 40 -9.97 -6.29 12.80
C GLN A 40 -9.94 -5.16 11.76
N MET A 41 -10.79 -5.22 10.72
CA MET A 41 -10.92 -4.15 9.72
C MET A 41 -11.31 -2.81 10.35
N ARG A 42 -12.30 -2.82 11.27
CA ARG A 42 -12.72 -1.61 12.00
C ARG A 42 -11.57 -1.01 12.83
N TYR A 43 -10.72 -1.85 13.41
CA TYR A 43 -9.53 -1.40 14.13
C TYR A 43 -8.51 -0.72 13.20
N GLU A 44 -8.25 -1.31 12.04
CA GLU A 44 -7.37 -0.73 11.02
C GLU A 44 -7.88 0.61 10.49
N ASP A 45 -9.17 0.67 10.13
CA ASP A 45 -9.80 1.89 9.66
C ASP A 45 -9.73 3.01 10.70
N ARG A 46 -9.88 2.67 11.99
CA ARG A 46 -9.69 3.63 13.08
C ARG A 46 -8.26 4.19 13.11
N ALA A 47 -7.24 3.36 12.86
CA ALA A 47 -5.87 3.85 12.73
C ALA A 47 -5.69 4.76 11.51
N ARG A 48 -6.26 4.39 10.35
CA ARG A 48 -6.28 5.21 9.13
C ARG A 48 -6.96 6.57 9.37
N LEU A 49 -8.10 6.57 10.05
CA LEU A 49 -8.85 7.77 10.43
C LEU A 49 -8.03 8.69 11.32
N ARG A 50 -7.38 8.19 12.37
CA ARG A 50 -6.49 9.01 13.22
C ARG A 50 -5.40 9.70 12.39
N MET A 51 -4.75 8.97 11.50
CA MET A 51 -3.68 9.52 10.67
C MET A 51 -4.21 10.58 9.70
N ARG A 52 -5.38 10.35 9.11
CA ARG A 52 -6.03 11.30 8.20
C ARG A 52 -6.52 12.54 8.95
N ALA A 53 -7.14 12.39 10.11
CA ALA A 53 -7.58 13.50 10.96
C ALA A 53 -6.43 14.45 11.32
N ARG A 54 -5.26 13.90 11.70
CA ARG A 54 -4.05 14.71 11.95
C ARG A 54 -3.61 15.50 10.72
N ARG A 55 -3.63 14.89 9.53
CA ARG A 55 -3.27 15.57 8.27
C ARG A 55 -4.27 16.64 7.86
N GLU A 56 -5.56 16.43 8.16
CA GLU A 56 -6.65 17.35 7.86
C GLU A 56 -6.85 18.41 8.96
N GLY A 57 -5.96 18.48 9.96
CA GLY A 57 -5.97 19.51 11.01
C GLY A 57 -7.07 19.32 12.08
N LEU A 58 -7.60 18.10 12.21
CA LEU A 58 -8.64 17.73 13.18
C LEU A 58 -8.06 17.24 14.52
N ALA A 59 -6.74 17.31 14.69
CA ALA A 59 -6.07 16.96 15.93
C ALA A 59 -5.94 18.17 16.86
N ASP A 60 -5.96 17.93 18.16
CA ASP A 60 -5.70 18.96 19.17
C ASP A 60 -4.20 19.37 19.21
N GLU A 61 -3.87 20.34 20.07
CA GLU A 61 -2.50 20.83 20.27
C GLU A 61 -1.51 19.72 20.72
N ASN A 62 -2.02 18.62 21.28
CA ASN A 62 -1.26 17.45 21.70
C ASN A 62 -1.25 16.33 20.64
N ASN A 63 -1.70 16.63 19.42
CA ASN A 63 -1.79 15.71 18.29
C ASN A 63 -2.73 14.50 18.53
N ARG A 64 -3.70 14.65 19.43
CA ARG A 64 -4.75 13.67 19.75
C ARG A 64 -5.97 13.94 18.89
N VAL A 65 -6.68 12.89 18.52
CA VAL A 65 -7.91 12.98 17.73
C VAL A 65 -9.05 12.56 18.64
N VAL A 66 -9.62 13.52 19.38
CA VAL A 66 -10.60 13.25 20.45
C VAL A 66 -11.75 12.36 19.96
N GLY A 67 -12.29 12.64 18.77
CA GLY A 67 -13.40 11.85 18.21
C GLY A 67 -13.04 10.42 17.80
N GLU A 68 -11.75 10.10 17.64
CA GLU A 68 -11.27 8.73 17.39
C GLU A 68 -10.66 8.07 18.63
N ASP A 69 -10.24 8.82 19.64
CA ASP A 69 -9.69 8.27 20.88
C ASP A 69 -10.80 8.00 21.91
N ASP A 70 -11.76 8.92 22.03
CA ASP A 70 -12.98 8.77 22.82
C ASP A 70 -14.23 9.00 21.94
N PRO A 71 -14.80 7.93 21.35
CA PRO A 71 -15.96 8.04 20.48
C PRO A 71 -17.20 8.66 21.15
N ALA A 72 -17.31 8.62 22.48
CA ALA A 72 -18.42 9.22 23.21
C ALA A 72 -18.36 10.76 23.19
N GLN A 73 -17.16 11.31 23.05
CA GLN A 73 -16.90 12.76 22.97
C GLN A 73 -16.84 13.26 21.52
N ALA A 74 -17.08 12.39 20.54
CA ALA A 74 -17.06 12.77 19.13
C ALA A 74 -18.20 13.74 18.80
N SER A 75 -17.86 14.92 18.28
CA SER A 75 -18.83 15.86 17.75
C SER A 75 -19.62 15.26 16.60
N GLU A 76 -20.82 15.77 16.35
CA GLU A 76 -21.65 15.30 15.24
C GLU A 76 -20.97 15.52 13.88
N SER A 77 -20.28 16.65 13.71
CA SER A 77 -19.46 16.92 12.53
C SER A 77 -18.34 15.90 12.33
N HIS A 78 -17.71 15.44 13.43
CA HIS A 78 -16.67 14.42 13.36
C HIS A 78 -17.25 13.05 13.01
N LYS A 79 -18.43 12.69 13.53
CA LYS A 79 -19.13 11.45 13.15
C LYS A 79 -19.47 11.44 11.66
N GLN A 80 -19.99 12.55 11.13
CA GLN A 80 -20.28 12.68 9.71
C GLN A 80 -19.02 12.57 8.85
N TRP A 81 -17.95 13.27 9.25
CA TRP A 81 -16.64 13.18 8.59
C TRP A 81 -16.13 11.73 8.59
N ARG A 82 -16.15 11.07 9.76
CA ARG A 82 -15.72 9.68 9.94
C ARG A 82 -16.50 8.74 9.03
N SER A 83 -17.83 8.82 9.05
CA SER A 83 -18.70 7.99 8.21
C SER A 83 -18.46 8.21 6.73
N ALA A 84 -18.21 9.46 6.31
CA ALA A 84 -17.86 9.76 4.92
C ALA A 84 -16.52 9.11 4.52
N LYS A 85 -15.48 9.22 5.36
CA LYS A 85 -14.17 8.63 5.08
C LYS A 85 -14.21 7.09 5.05
N ILE A 86 -14.94 6.45 5.96
CA ILE A 86 -15.11 4.99 5.95
C ILE A 86 -15.80 4.55 4.65
N LYS A 87 -16.86 5.23 4.22
CA LYS A 87 -17.51 4.93 2.93
C LYS A 87 -16.53 5.07 1.76
N THR A 88 -15.68 6.09 1.77
CA THR A 88 -14.62 6.23 0.77
C THR A 88 -13.66 5.04 0.80
N PHE A 89 -13.15 4.63 1.97
CA PHE A 89 -12.24 3.49 2.09
C PHE A 89 -12.85 2.20 1.55
N LEU A 90 -14.11 1.91 1.90
CA LEU A 90 -14.82 0.74 1.42
C LEU A 90 -15.01 0.78 -0.10
N SER A 91 -15.37 1.93 -0.67
CA SER A 91 -15.53 2.07 -2.11
C SER A 91 -14.21 2.00 -2.90
N GLU A 92 -13.13 2.55 -2.35
CA GLU A 92 -11.81 2.52 -2.98
C GLU A 92 -11.22 1.11 -2.94
N SER A 93 -11.53 0.33 -1.89
CA SER A 93 -11.08 -1.07 -1.73
C SER A 93 -11.61 -2.02 -2.82
N VAL A 94 -12.67 -1.64 -3.54
CA VAL A 94 -13.27 -2.46 -4.61
C VAL A 94 -12.30 -2.64 -5.77
N ASP A 95 -11.70 -1.54 -6.23
CA ASP A 95 -10.78 -1.53 -7.38
C ASP A 95 -9.30 -1.48 -6.93
N GLN A 96 -9.04 -1.33 -5.63
CA GLN A 96 -7.69 -1.41 -5.10
C GLN A 96 -7.31 -2.88 -4.88
N ASN A 97 -6.29 -3.34 -5.61
CA ASN A 97 -5.53 -4.50 -5.18
C ASN A 97 -4.98 -4.22 -3.76
N ALA A 98 -4.94 -5.22 -2.89
CA ALA A 98 -4.52 -5.13 -1.49
C ALA A 98 -3.03 -4.74 -1.33
N THR A 99 -2.65 -3.54 -1.76
CA THR A 99 -1.30 -2.97 -1.76
C THR A 99 -1.22 -1.73 -0.88
N ASP A 100 -2.05 -1.66 0.18
CA ASP A 100 -1.91 -0.67 1.25
C ASP A 100 -0.76 -1.07 2.20
N HIS A 101 0.46 -1.05 1.68
CA HIS A 101 1.71 -1.43 2.36
C HIS A 101 1.97 -0.66 3.67
N SER A 102 1.35 0.51 3.86
CA SER A 102 1.63 1.40 4.99
C SER A 102 0.88 1.05 6.29
N THR A 103 -0.22 0.30 6.24
CA THR A 103 -0.98 -0.09 7.44
C THR A 103 -0.52 -1.41 8.04
N ILE A 104 -0.02 -2.30 7.19
CA ILE A 104 0.55 -3.61 7.52
C ILE A 104 1.62 -3.56 8.61
N VAL A 105 2.51 -2.56 8.58
CA VAL A 105 3.71 -2.51 9.45
C VAL A 105 3.44 -2.01 10.87
N THR A 106 2.22 -1.58 11.19
CA THR A 106 1.90 -1.01 12.52
C THR A 106 1.28 -2.01 13.50
N ASN A 107 0.87 -3.19 13.03
CA ASN A 107 0.41 -4.28 13.87
C ASN A 107 1.28 -5.52 13.62
N PRO A 108 1.97 -6.07 14.64
CA PRO A 108 2.92 -7.16 14.46
C PRO A 108 2.31 -8.43 13.84
N MET A 109 1.03 -8.73 14.09
CA MET A 109 0.33 -9.86 13.46
C MET A 109 0.05 -9.59 11.96
N HIS A 110 -0.19 -8.32 11.58
CA HIS A 110 -0.43 -7.94 10.19
C HIS A 110 0.89 -7.84 9.43
N ALA A 111 1.97 -7.41 10.09
CA ALA A 111 3.31 -7.46 9.54
C ALA A 111 3.73 -8.91 9.26
N GLU A 112 3.45 -9.85 10.17
CA GLU A 112 3.70 -11.28 9.96
C GLU A 112 2.91 -11.84 8.77
N LYS A 113 1.59 -11.57 8.72
CA LYS A 113 0.73 -12.07 7.64
C LYS A 113 0.98 -11.40 6.30
N ALA A 114 1.34 -10.13 6.28
CA ALA A 114 1.65 -9.42 5.05
C ALA A 114 3.06 -9.71 4.54
N MET A 115 4.05 -9.94 5.41
CA MET A 115 5.33 -10.52 4.98
C MET A 115 5.13 -11.85 4.25
N ALA A 116 4.10 -12.63 4.62
CA ALA A 116 3.74 -13.84 3.90
C ALA A 116 3.04 -13.58 2.55
N TYR A 117 2.38 -12.43 2.37
CA TYR A 117 1.71 -12.02 1.12
C TYR A 117 2.58 -11.20 0.16
N ASP A 118 3.66 -10.57 0.64
CA ASP A 118 4.62 -9.80 -0.18
C ASP A 118 5.64 -10.69 -0.91
N VAL A 119 5.61 -12.00 -0.65
CA VAL A 119 6.36 -13.00 -1.44
C VAL A 119 5.54 -13.40 -2.65
N ALA A 120 5.61 -12.54 -3.67
CA ALA A 120 5.28 -12.78 -5.09
C ALA A 120 3.83 -13.22 -5.41
N ILE A 121 3.12 -12.35 -6.14
CA ILE A 121 2.07 -12.81 -7.06
C ILE A 121 2.75 -13.61 -8.18
N GLY A 122 2.85 -14.92 -7.95
CA GLY A 122 3.43 -15.92 -8.86
C GLY A 122 3.88 -17.15 -8.09
N VAL A 123 3.85 -18.33 -8.72
CA VAL A 123 4.48 -19.53 -8.14
C VAL A 123 5.96 -19.22 -7.96
N CYS A 124 6.43 -19.14 -6.72
CA CYS A 124 7.84 -18.99 -6.43
C CYS A 124 8.57 -20.23 -6.94
N ARG A 125 9.25 -20.10 -8.08
CA ARG A 125 10.07 -21.17 -8.67
C ARG A 125 11.49 -21.21 -8.11
N LEU A 126 11.80 -20.29 -7.18
CA LEU A 126 13.12 -20.20 -6.55
C LEU A 126 13.23 -21.26 -5.45
N ASN A 127 14.30 -22.06 -5.51
CA ASN A 127 14.60 -23.04 -4.48
C ASN A 127 15.34 -22.37 -3.29
N GLU A 128 15.61 -23.14 -2.23
CA GLU A 128 16.29 -22.63 -1.03
C GLU A 128 17.68 -22.02 -1.33
N ALA A 129 18.43 -22.60 -2.27
CA ALA A 129 19.74 -22.09 -2.66
C ALA A 129 19.61 -20.75 -3.39
N ASP A 130 18.63 -20.61 -4.28
CA ASP A 130 18.33 -19.35 -4.98
C ASP A 130 17.96 -18.25 -3.97
N TRP A 131 17.14 -18.58 -2.97
CA TRP A 131 16.78 -17.66 -1.89
C TRP A 131 17.96 -17.27 -1.01
N ARG A 132 18.90 -18.19 -0.79
CA ARG A 132 20.13 -17.90 -0.06
C ARG A 132 21.02 -16.95 -0.85
N GLU A 133 21.15 -17.16 -2.16
CA GLU A 133 21.94 -16.27 -3.02
C GLU A 133 21.30 -14.88 -3.13
N LEU A 134 19.99 -14.80 -3.37
CA LEU A 134 19.25 -13.53 -3.42
C LEU A 134 19.44 -12.70 -2.15
N ARG A 135 19.37 -13.34 -0.97
CA ARG A 135 19.56 -12.66 0.33
C ARG A 135 20.96 -12.10 0.51
N VAL A 136 21.99 -12.78 0.02
CA VAL A 136 23.37 -12.28 0.07
C VAL A 136 23.55 -11.10 -0.87
N GLU A 137 22.97 -11.16 -2.07
CA GLU A 137 23.06 -10.09 -3.07
C GLU A 137 22.22 -8.85 -2.70
N ALA A 138 21.11 -9.03 -1.98
CA ALA A 138 20.26 -7.94 -1.49
C ALA A 138 20.80 -7.25 -0.21
N ASP A 139 21.73 -7.86 0.50
CA ASP A 139 22.31 -7.30 1.72
C ASP A 139 23.50 -6.39 1.38
N TRP A 140 23.25 -5.09 1.47
CA TRP A 140 24.22 -4.02 1.19
C TRP A 140 25.53 -4.14 2.00
N ARG A 141 25.54 -4.86 3.13
CA ARG A 141 26.75 -5.09 3.93
C ARG A 141 27.77 -5.99 3.21
N TYR A 142 27.32 -6.81 2.26
CA TYR A 142 28.19 -7.65 1.43
C TYR A 142 28.64 -6.95 0.13
N LEU A 143 28.45 -5.63 0.00
CA LEU A 143 28.85 -4.87 -1.18
C LEU A 143 30.33 -5.05 -1.56
N GLN A 144 31.24 -5.14 -0.58
CA GLN A 144 32.65 -5.39 -0.87
C GLN A 144 32.88 -6.80 -1.47
N GLU A 145 32.18 -7.81 -0.95
CA GLU A 145 32.24 -9.18 -1.45
C GLU A 145 31.64 -9.30 -2.87
N LEU A 146 30.61 -8.50 -3.16
CA LEU A 146 29.95 -8.40 -4.47
C LEU A 146 30.89 -7.82 -5.55
N ARG A 147 31.80 -6.91 -5.15
CA ARG A 147 32.87 -6.37 -6.01
C ARG A 147 34.02 -7.36 -6.20
N ASN A 148 34.31 -8.15 -5.16
CA ASN A 148 35.47 -9.03 -5.12
C ASN A 148 35.23 -10.38 -5.83
N LYS A 149 33.98 -10.83 -5.92
CA LYS A 149 33.61 -12.07 -6.61
C LYS A 149 33.09 -11.75 -8.02
N LYS A 150 33.46 -12.55 -9.03
CA LYS A 150 32.89 -12.51 -10.40
C LYS A 150 31.43 -13.01 -10.40
N ARG A 151 30.58 -12.41 -9.57
CA ARG A 151 29.15 -12.73 -9.47
C ARG A 151 28.43 -12.12 -10.68
N PRO A 152 27.37 -12.78 -11.19
CA PRO A 152 26.55 -12.24 -12.28
C PRO A 152 25.98 -10.83 -12.00
N ASN A 153 25.78 -10.52 -10.72
CA ASN A 153 25.22 -9.26 -10.22
C ASN A 153 26.28 -8.24 -9.78
N GLY A 154 27.57 -8.58 -9.87
CA GLY A 154 28.67 -7.67 -9.51
C GLY A 154 28.60 -6.31 -10.22
N ARG A 155 27.98 -6.29 -11.42
CA ARG A 155 27.70 -5.07 -12.20
C ARG A 155 26.88 -4.02 -11.44
N PHE A 156 26.06 -4.43 -10.46
CA PHE A 156 25.21 -3.52 -9.68
C PHE A 156 25.92 -2.91 -8.46
N ALA A 157 27.17 -3.30 -8.18
CA ALA A 157 27.94 -2.72 -7.07
C ALA A 157 28.07 -1.19 -7.17
N GLU A 158 28.14 -0.66 -8.40
CA GLU A 158 28.21 0.78 -8.63
C GLU A 158 26.99 1.51 -8.06
N TYR A 159 25.79 0.96 -8.29
CA TYR A 159 24.55 1.53 -7.78
C TYR A 159 24.52 1.55 -6.25
N PHE A 160 24.83 0.42 -5.61
CA PHE A 160 24.85 0.36 -4.15
C PHE A 160 25.90 1.29 -3.52
N ASN A 161 27.00 1.54 -4.22
CA ASN A 161 28.07 2.41 -3.73
C ASN A 161 27.79 3.90 -3.96
N THR A 162 27.14 4.26 -5.08
CA THR A 162 27.09 5.66 -5.55
C THR A 162 25.69 6.17 -5.85
N GLY A 163 24.68 5.31 -5.84
CA GLY A 163 23.33 5.59 -6.33
C GLY A 163 23.24 5.75 -7.86
N LYS A 164 24.31 5.43 -8.59
CA LYS A 164 24.41 5.59 -10.05
C LYS A 164 24.73 4.27 -10.75
N MET A 165 24.38 4.20 -12.03
CA MET A 165 24.75 3.10 -12.92
C MET A 165 25.45 3.65 -14.15
N THR A 166 26.63 3.14 -14.48
CA THR A 166 27.47 3.62 -15.58
C THR A 166 27.71 5.14 -15.52
N ASN A 167 27.92 5.66 -14.30
CA ASN A 167 28.05 7.08 -13.96
C ASN A 167 26.83 7.96 -14.31
N LYS A 168 25.66 7.36 -14.54
CA LYS A 168 24.39 8.06 -14.77
C LYS A 168 23.47 7.89 -13.57
N ASP A 169 22.61 8.86 -13.33
CA ASP A 169 21.47 8.66 -12.43
C ASP A 169 20.58 7.52 -12.94
N ILE A 170 19.87 6.86 -12.03
CA ILE A 170 19.05 5.68 -12.37
C ILE A 170 17.97 5.99 -13.41
N HIS A 171 17.36 7.18 -13.36
CA HIS A 171 16.34 7.56 -14.32
C HIS A 171 16.92 7.65 -15.75
N SER A 172 18.07 8.31 -15.91
CA SER A 172 18.78 8.39 -17.20
C SER A 172 19.32 7.04 -17.66
N TRP A 173 19.82 6.21 -16.74
CA TRP A 173 20.31 4.88 -17.06
C TRP A 173 19.19 3.95 -17.54
N ALA A 174 18.06 3.90 -16.83
CA ALA A 174 16.89 3.10 -17.20
C ALA A 174 16.36 3.47 -18.59
N ASN A 175 16.38 4.75 -18.95
CA ASN A 175 15.93 5.19 -20.27
C ASN A 175 16.94 4.96 -21.40
N SER A 176 18.24 4.86 -21.10
CA SER A 176 19.30 4.73 -22.11
C SER A 176 19.85 3.31 -22.30
N THR A 177 19.62 2.40 -21.35
CA THR A 177 20.18 1.05 -21.38
C THR A 177 19.10 0.01 -21.70
N PRO A 178 19.24 -0.82 -22.75
CA PRO A 178 18.22 -1.81 -23.13
C PRO A 178 17.82 -2.79 -22.02
N GLU A 179 18.76 -3.27 -21.20
CA GLU A 179 18.47 -4.19 -20.08
C GLU A 179 17.67 -3.56 -18.94
N ALA A 180 17.67 -2.23 -18.84
CA ALA A 180 17.03 -1.47 -17.76
C ALA A 180 15.77 -0.74 -18.22
N ARG A 181 15.53 -0.70 -19.53
CA ARG A 181 14.42 0.03 -20.13
C ARG A 181 13.12 -0.69 -19.85
N MET A 182 12.11 0.08 -19.48
CA MET A 182 10.74 -0.40 -19.37
C MET A 182 10.31 -1.06 -20.69
N PRO A 183 9.80 -2.31 -20.67
CA PRO A 183 9.29 -2.96 -21.86
C PRO A 183 8.22 -2.09 -22.54
N PRO A 184 8.16 -2.06 -23.89
CA PRO A 184 7.23 -1.21 -24.63
C PRO A 184 5.75 -1.59 -24.41
N THR A 185 5.49 -2.78 -23.87
CA THR A 185 4.16 -3.26 -23.51
C THR A 185 3.65 -2.69 -22.19
N ILE A 186 4.50 -2.02 -21.41
CA ILE A 186 4.13 -1.41 -20.13
C ILE A 186 3.98 0.10 -20.35
N THR A 187 2.80 0.65 -20.03
CA THR A 187 2.54 2.09 -20.06
C THR A 187 2.83 2.69 -18.69
N ASP A 188 3.72 3.69 -18.62
CA ASP A 188 3.96 4.43 -17.38
C ASP A 188 2.96 5.60 -17.24
N GLU A 189 1.92 5.40 -16.44
CA GLU A 189 0.88 6.40 -16.18
C GLU A 189 1.34 7.54 -15.23
N ARG A 190 2.53 7.42 -14.61
CA ARG A 190 3.05 8.42 -13.65
C ARG A 190 3.78 9.55 -14.34
N THR A 191 4.34 9.29 -15.52
CA THR A 191 4.87 10.32 -16.40
C THR A 191 3.72 10.87 -17.23
N VAL A 192 3.00 11.85 -16.69
CA VAL A 192 2.12 12.66 -17.53
C VAL A 192 3.01 13.34 -18.56
N THR A 193 2.99 12.84 -19.80
CA THR A 193 3.51 13.57 -20.95
C THR A 193 2.70 14.85 -21.01
N THR A 194 3.26 15.96 -20.53
CA THR A 194 2.66 17.28 -20.66
C THR A 194 2.63 17.63 -22.15
N TYR A 195 1.58 17.18 -22.82
CA TYR A 195 1.17 17.73 -24.10
C TYR A 195 0.66 19.15 -23.83
N GLY A 196 1.57 20.12 -24.03
CA GLY A 196 1.23 21.39 -24.66
C GLY A 196 0.24 22.34 -23.99
N TYR A 197 0.21 22.48 -22.66
CA TYR A 197 -0.44 23.64 -22.04
C TYR A 197 0.61 24.69 -21.59
N PRO A 198 0.61 25.91 -22.16
CA PRO A 198 1.50 26.97 -21.71
C PRO A 198 1.13 27.36 -20.27
N ARG A 199 2.16 27.48 -19.41
CA ARG A 199 2.01 28.08 -18.08
C ARG A 199 1.46 29.50 -18.27
N GLN A 200 0.24 29.74 -17.78
CA GLN A 200 -0.20 31.10 -17.54
C GLN A 200 0.53 31.63 -16.30
N VAL A 201 1.04 32.85 -16.46
CA VAL A 201 1.80 33.64 -15.49
C VAL A 201 0.89 34.11 -14.37
#